data_AF-A0AAN8F523-F1
#
_entry.id   AF-A0AAN8F523-F1
#
_cell.length_a   1.000
_cell.length_b   1.000
_cell.length_c   1.000
_cell.angle_alpha   90.00
_cell.angle_beta   90.00
_cell.angle_gamma   90.00
#
_symmetry.space_group_name_H-M   'P 1'
#
loop_
_entity.id
_entity.type
_entity.pdbx_description
1 polymer ?
#
loop_
_entity_poly.entity_id
_entity_poly.type
_entity_poly.pdbx_seq_one_letter_code
_entity_poly.pdbx_strand_id
1 'polypeptide(L)'
;MVLIKESPCLVETICNVRGADCLNDPAMENIRERLASEIAKAMRHSDWEVRDTVVEIATVVPCFRSMLGPLPPLVRFDPSPYVRAAALRCLILDAHIHEKDLPQLCESVVLLDADAEPRLVAIRYLHKTVATNIEHVFRILPKAIEDTDGEVRAVMIEMCSTLLAVEEYAAETVKELQEWTEDSEIGAAVRAVLGEPPIVEPDPVGHILADMMNNLRIHFEDTIDCY
;
A
#
# COMPACT_ATOMS: atom_id res chain seq x y z
N MET A 1 0.86 -9.03 16.64
CA MET A 1 1.91 -8.03 16.37
C MET A 1 1.46 -6.74 17.01
N VAL A 2 2.17 -6.25 18.03
CA VAL A 2 1.83 -4.98 18.68
C VAL A 2 2.28 -3.86 17.76
N LEU A 3 1.35 -3.18 17.11
CA LEU A 3 1.61 -1.88 16.47
C LEU A 3 2.09 -0.95 17.58
N ILE A 4 3.39 -0.70 17.64
CA ILE A 4 3.93 0.44 18.38
C ILE A 4 3.34 1.65 17.65
N LYS A 5 2.27 2.25 18.22
CA LYS A 5 1.81 3.56 17.76
C LYS A 5 2.95 4.53 18.05
N GLU A 6 3.74 4.84 17.03
CA GLU A 6 4.67 5.95 17.08
C GLU A 6 3.93 7.17 17.59
N SER A 7 4.51 7.84 18.58
CA SER A 7 3.89 9.03 19.14
C SER A 7 3.90 10.10 18.05
N PRO A 8 2.73 10.69 17.70
CA PRO A 8 2.67 11.70 16.64
C PRO A 8 3.61 12.85 16.99
N CYS A 9 4.30 13.39 16.00
CA CYS A 9 5.23 14.49 16.26
C CYS A 9 4.46 15.69 16.84
N LEU A 10 5.15 16.57 17.59
CA LEU A 10 4.50 17.72 18.22
C LEU A 10 3.75 18.58 17.19
N VAL A 11 4.30 18.70 15.98
CA VAL A 11 3.70 19.43 14.86
C VAL A 11 2.38 18.78 14.42
N GLU A 12 2.37 17.46 14.26
CA GLU A 12 1.15 16.70 13.93
C GLU A 12 0.09 16.85 15.02
N THR A 13 0.48 16.78 16.29
CA THR A 13 -0.44 17.00 17.42
C THR A 13 -1.05 18.40 17.38
N ILE A 14 -0.25 19.43 17.09
CA ILE A 14 -0.72 20.82 16.98
C ILE A 14 -1.65 20.98 15.77
N CYS A 15 -1.28 20.45 14.61
CA CYS A 15 -2.09 20.50 13.39
C CYS A 15 -3.43 19.74 13.54
N ASN A 16 -3.44 18.61 14.26
CA ASN A 16 -4.67 17.87 14.55
C ASN A 16 -5.65 18.66 15.44
N VAL A 17 -5.13 19.49 16.37
CA VAL A 17 -5.97 20.30 17.27
C VAL A 17 -6.40 21.62 16.64
N ARG A 18 -5.52 22.26 15.85
CA ARG A 18 -5.72 23.63 15.33
C ARG A 18 -6.03 23.70 13.83
N GLY A 19 -6.04 22.56 13.14
CA GLY A 19 -6.15 22.47 11.69
C GLY A 19 -4.79 22.53 10.98
N ALA A 20 -4.73 21.97 9.78
CA ALA A 20 -3.51 21.93 8.94
C ALA A 20 -2.99 23.33 8.57
N ASP A 21 -3.85 24.35 8.61
CA ASP A 21 -3.51 25.75 8.33
C ASP A 21 -3.03 26.54 9.55
N CYS A 22 -2.85 25.91 10.72
CA CYS A 22 -2.50 26.65 11.94
C CYS A 22 -1.19 27.43 11.86
N LEU A 23 -0.26 27.01 10.99
CA LEU A 23 0.99 27.74 10.73
C LEU A 23 0.85 28.87 9.70
N ASN A 24 -0.30 28.97 9.01
CA ASN A 24 -0.61 30.07 8.10
C ASN A 24 -1.07 31.35 8.82
N ASP A 25 -1.38 31.27 10.11
CA ASP A 25 -1.72 32.44 10.95
C ASP A 25 -0.55 33.44 11.00
N PRO A 26 -0.79 34.76 10.83
CA PRO A 26 0.24 35.79 10.96
C PRO A 26 1.04 35.73 12.27
N ALA A 27 0.42 35.31 13.38
CA ALA A 27 1.09 35.17 14.66
C ALA A 27 2.17 34.07 14.65
N MET A 28 2.08 33.12 13.72
CA MET A 28 3.03 32.01 13.56
C MET A 28 4.08 32.27 12.49
N GLU A 29 4.09 33.45 11.85
CA GLU A 29 4.94 33.78 10.70
C GLU A 29 6.43 33.54 10.98
N ASN A 30 6.96 34.07 12.09
CA ASN A 30 8.37 33.88 12.44
C ASN A 30 8.74 32.39 12.63
N ILE A 31 7.85 31.62 13.25
CA ILE A 31 8.04 30.19 13.47
C ILE A 31 8.01 29.46 12.12
N ARG A 32 7.03 29.79 11.26
CA ARG A 32 6.88 29.22 9.92
C ARG A 32 8.13 29.49 9.07
N GLU A 33 8.64 30.72 9.04
CA GLU A 33 9.83 31.08 8.26
C GLU A 33 11.08 30.34 8.74
N ARG A 34 11.26 30.22 10.06
CA ARG A 34 12.39 29.47 10.63
C ARG A 34 12.29 27.98 10.29
N LEU A 35 11.11 27.38 10.44
CA LEU A 35 10.88 25.98 10.07
C LEU A 35 11.09 25.76 8.57
N ALA A 36 10.60 26.65 7.72
CA ALA A 36 10.81 26.58 6.28
C ALA A 36 12.32 26.61 5.91
N SER A 37 13.10 27.46 6.59
CA SER A 37 14.55 27.51 6.39
C SER A 37 15.24 26.21 6.80
N GLU A 38 14.85 25.61 7.93
CA GLU A 38 15.41 24.34 8.39
C GLU A 38 15.01 23.16 7.51
N ILE A 39 13.75 23.11 7.03
CA ILE A 39 13.28 22.10 6.08
C ILE A 39 14.10 22.18 4.78
N ALA A 40 14.29 23.39 4.25
CA ALA A 40 15.10 23.57 3.05
C ALA A 40 16.56 23.11 3.24
N LYS A 41 17.13 23.23 4.45
CA LYS A 41 18.48 22.71 4.75
C LYS A 41 18.47 21.18 4.87
N ALA A 42 17.49 20.62 5.56
CA ALA A 42 17.33 19.19 5.79
C ALA A 42 17.23 18.42 4.47
N MET A 43 16.56 18.97 3.45
CA MET A 43 16.48 18.34 2.12
C MET A 43 17.83 18.15 1.41
N ARG A 44 18.87 18.89 1.82
CA ARG A 44 20.25 18.72 1.29
C ARG A 44 21.13 17.87 2.21
N HIS A 45 20.57 17.32 3.28
CA HIS A 45 21.31 16.54 4.24
C HIS A 45 21.69 15.17 3.66
N SER A 46 22.87 14.67 3.98
CA SER A 46 23.36 13.37 3.48
C SER A 46 22.60 12.20 4.10
N ASP A 47 22.23 12.34 5.38
CA ASP A 47 21.40 11.36 6.09
C ASP A 47 19.97 11.36 5.52
N TRP A 48 19.50 10.18 5.15
CA TRP A 48 18.17 10.01 4.59
C TRP A 48 17.09 10.12 5.66
N GLU A 49 17.34 9.77 6.92
CA GLU A 49 16.34 9.86 8.00
C GLU A 49 15.93 11.32 8.22
N VAL A 50 16.90 12.23 8.09
CA VAL A 50 16.67 13.68 8.16
C VAL A 50 15.80 14.16 6.99
N ARG A 51 16.07 13.69 5.76
CA ARG A 51 15.26 14.02 4.58
C ARG A 51 13.85 13.45 4.70
N ASP A 52 13.74 12.19 5.10
CA ASP A 52 12.49 11.46 5.27
C ASP A 52 11.59 12.17 6.29
N THR A 53 12.15 12.50 7.46
CA THR A 53 11.45 13.25 8.52
C THR A 53 10.84 14.55 8.00
N VAL A 54 11.58 15.34 7.22
CA VAL A 54 11.05 16.63 6.74
C VAL A 54 10.04 16.48 5.61
N VAL A 55 10.14 15.43 4.80
CA VAL A 55 9.11 15.10 3.81
C VAL A 55 7.84 14.62 4.53
N GLU A 56 7.95 13.81 5.57
CA GLU A 56 6.82 13.40 6.41
C GLU A 56 6.16 14.58 7.13
N ILE A 57 6.94 15.53 7.65
CA ILE A 57 6.36 16.78 8.19
C ILE A 57 5.50 17.48 7.13
N ALA A 58 5.93 17.49 5.87
CA ALA A 58 5.19 18.13 4.79
C ALA A 58 3.93 17.34 4.36
N THR A 59 3.82 16.04 4.66
CA THR A 59 2.57 15.29 4.44
C THR A 59 1.48 15.85 5.37
N VAL A 60 1.84 16.13 6.62
CA VAL A 60 0.95 16.67 7.67
C VAL A 60 0.75 18.18 7.57
N VAL A 61 1.76 18.91 7.10
CA VAL A 61 1.77 20.38 7.03
C VAL A 61 1.92 20.86 5.58
N PRO A 62 0.80 21.11 4.87
CA PRO A 62 0.82 21.40 3.44
C PRO A 62 1.66 22.62 3.05
N CYS A 63 1.71 23.67 3.90
CA CYS A 63 2.46 24.89 3.59
C CYS A 63 3.97 24.68 3.43
N PHE A 64 4.52 23.56 3.93
CA PHE A 64 5.93 23.23 3.78
C PHE A 64 6.26 22.39 2.54
N ARG A 65 5.27 21.84 1.81
CA ARG A 65 5.53 21.01 0.62
C ARG A 65 6.32 21.76 -0.46
N SER A 66 6.05 23.05 -0.63
CA SER A 66 6.80 23.90 -1.57
C SER A 66 8.29 24.05 -1.21
N MET A 67 8.66 23.82 0.05
CA MET A 67 10.05 23.89 0.52
C MET A 67 10.84 22.61 0.24
N LEU A 68 10.16 21.51 -0.11
CA LEU A 68 10.81 20.24 -0.49
C LEU A 68 11.48 20.31 -1.87
N GLY A 69 11.13 21.34 -2.67
CA GLY A 69 11.50 21.42 -4.08
C GLY A 69 10.56 20.57 -4.95
N PRO A 70 10.96 20.26 -6.19
CA PRO A 70 10.12 19.46 -7.08
C PRO A 70 10.02 18.01 -6.56
N LEU A 71 8.81 17.58 -6.24
CA LEU A 71 8.54 16.22 -5.73
C LEU A 71 8.81 15.10 -6.75
N PRO A 72 8.48 15.22 -8.06
CA PRO A 72 8.69 14.10 -8.98
C PRO A 72 10.16 13.65 -9.11
N PRO A 73 11.16 14.55 -9.13
CA PRO A 73 12.57 14.16 -9.00
C PRO A 73 12.90 13.44 -7.69
N LEU A 74 12.33 13.84 -6.55
CA LEU A 74 12.54 13.15 -5.28
C LEU A 74 12.00 11.71 -5.36
N VAL A 75 10.78 11.54 -5.88
CA VAL A 75 10.16 10.22 -6.08
C VAL A 75 10.98 9.32 -6.99
N ARG A 76 11.68 9.87 -7.98
CA ARG A 76 12.43 9.07 -8.97
C ARG A 76 13.87 8.78 -8.58
N PHE A 77 14.50 9.68 -7.83
CA PHE A 77 15.96 9.72 -7.75
C PHE A 77 16.53 9.85 -6.33
N ASP A 78 15.71 10.05 -5.29
CA ASP A 78 16.27 10.01 -3.94
C ASP A 78 16.80 8.59 -3.65
N PRO A 79 18.04 8.44 -3.14
CA PRO A 79 18.61 7.12 -2.88
C PRO A 79 17.85 6.32 -1.82
N SER A 80 17.09 6.98 -0.93
CA SER A 80 16.31 6.28 0.09
C SER A 80 14.88 5.97 -0.37
N PRO A 81 14.43 4.70 -0.28
CA PRO A 81 13.06 4.34 -0.62
C PRO A 81 12.02 5.02 0.26
N TYR A 82 12.34 5.29 1.53
CA TYR A 82 11.43 5.97 2.45
C TYR A 82 11.16 7.41 2.01
N VAL A 83 12.21 8.13 1.60
CA VAL A 83 12.08 9.49 1.07
C VAL A 83 11.30 9.49 -0.25
N ARG A 84 11.55 8.53 -1.15
CA ARG A 84 10.79 8.40 -2.42
C ARG A 84 9.30 8.16 -2.14
N ALA A 85 8.98 7.27 -1.20
CA ALA A 85 7.61 6.96 -0.81
C ALA A 85 6.91 8.13 -0.13
N ALA A 86 7.57 8.82 0.81
CA ALA A 86 7.05 10.00 1.48
C ALA A 86 6.79 11.15 0.49
N ALA A 87 7.69 11.34 -0.49
CA ALA A 87 7.51 12.34 -1.53
C ALA A 87 6.31 12.00 -2.45
N LEU A 88 6.10 10.71 -2.73
CA LEU A 88 4.94 10.25 -3.49
C LEU A 88 3.64 10.46 -2.70
N ARG A 89 3.64 10.20 -1.39
CA ARG A 89 2.51 10.52 -0.49
C ARG A 89 2.17 12.00 -0.53
N CYS A 90 3.16 12.90 -0.53
CA CYS A 90 2.92 14.34 -0.73
C CYS A 90 2.21 14.64 -2.05
N LEU A 91 2.66 14.05 -3.17
CA LEU A 91 1.99 14.24 -4.48
C LEU A 91 0.56 13.71 -4.48
N ILE A 92 0.30 12.58 -3.82
CA ILE A 92 -1.04 11.98 -3.72
C ILE A 92 -1.99 12.86 -2.89
N LEU A 93 -1.50 13.50 -1.83
CA LEU A 93 -2.30 14.45 -1.05
C LEU A 93 -2.74 15.65 -1.90
N ASP A 94 -1.92 16.01 -2.89
CA ASP A 94 -2.20 17.07 -3.87
C ASP A 94 -2.64 16.51 -5.24
N ALA A 95 -3.22 15.31 -5.27
CA ALA A 95 -3.56 14.61 -6.53
C ALA A 95 -4.46 15.42 -7.47
N HIS A 96 -5.35 16.26 -6.93
CA HIS A 96 -6.22 17.16 -7.70
C HIS A 96 -5.43 18.17 -8.58
N ILE A 97 -4.17 18.45 -8.25
CA ILE A 97 -3.26 19.31 -9.04
C ILE A 97 -2.56 18.50 -10.13
N HIS A 98 -2.42 17.18 -9.92
CA HIS A 98 -1.60 16.28 -10.72
C HIS A 98 -2.40 15.17 -11.41
N GLU A 99 -3.71 15.35 -11.62
CA GLU A 99 -4.64 14.30 -12.06
C GLU A 99 -4.17 13.55 -13.33
N LYS A 100 -3.51 14.25 -14.26
CA LYS A 100 -3.03 13.66 -15.52
C LYS A 100 -1.70 12.93 -15.39
N ASP A 101 -0.78 13.46 -14.59
CA ASP A 101 0.61 12.98 -14.56
C ASP A 101 0.84 11.96 -13.44
N LEU A 102 0.05 12.01 -12.37
CA LEU A 102 0.22 11.17 -11.19
C LEU A 102 -0.02 9.68 -11.47
N PRO A 103 -1.05 9.25 -12.23
CA PRO A 103 -1.20 7.84 -12.61
C PRO A 103 0.01 7.30 -13.38
N GLN A 104 0.53 8.06 -14.35
CA GLN A 104 1.72 7.68 -15.12
C GLN A 104 2.98 7.60 -14.24
N LEU A 105 3.13 8.51 -13.27
CA LEU A 105 4.22 8.43 -12.30
C LEU A 105 4.09 7.17 -11.44
N CYS A 106 2.90 6.86 -10.92
CA CYS A 106 2.67 5.66 -10.11
C CYS A 106 2.91 4.38 -10.92
N GLU A 107 2.47 4.32 -12.19
CA GLU A 107 2.79 3.22 -13.11
C GLU A 107 4.30 3.02 -13.21
N SER A 108 5.07 4.09 -13.49
CA SER A 108 6.53 4.00 -13.55
C SER A 108 7.15 3.54 -12.23
N VAL A 109 6.64 3.98 -11.09
CA VAL A 109 7.15 3.55 -9.77
C VAL A 109 6.93 2.05 -9.59
N VAL A 110 5.72 1.54 -9.85
CA VAL A 110 5.43 0.09 -9.75
C VAL A 110 6.32 -0.72 -10.70
N LEU A 111 6.53 -0.25 -11.92
CA LEU A 111 7.30 -0.97 -12.93
C LEU A 111 8.82 -0.96 -12.67
N LEU A 112 9.35 0.13 -12.10
CA LEU A 112 10.79 0.42 -12.15
C LEU A 112 11.45 0.56 -10.77
N ASP A 113 10.72 0.88 -9.70
CA ASP A 113 11.33 1.05 -8.38
C ASP A 113 11.78 -0.31 -7.83
N ALA A 114 13.01 -0.37 -7.33
CA ALA A 114 13.60 -1.60 -6.79
C ALA A 114 13.05 -1.95 -5.41
N ASP A 115 12.58 -0.97 -4.65
CA ASP A 115 12.13 -1.14 -3.27
C ASP A 115 10.60 -1.20 -3.18
N ALA A 116 10.10 -2.04 -2.27
CA ALA A 116 8.67 -2.29 -2.11
C ALA A 116 7.90 -1.05 -1.62
N GLU A 117 8.49 -0.25 -0.73
CA GLU A 117 7.80 0.87 -0.06
C GLU A 117 7.24 1.92 -1.05
N PRO A 118 8.01 2.45 -2.03
CA PRO A 118 7.45 3.29 -3.10
C PRO A 118 6.41 2.58 -3.96
N ARG A 119 6.64 1.31 -4.32
CA ARG A 119 5.70 0.52 -5.15
C ARG A 119 4.36 0.35 -4.44
N LEU A 120 4.37 0.11 -3.13
CA LEU A 120 3.18 -0.04 -2.31
C LEU A 120 2.37 1.26 -2.24
N VAL A 121 3.04 2.41 -2.07
CA VAL A 121 2.36 3.72 -2.13
C VAL A 121 1.72 3.95 -3.50
N ALA A 122 2.46 3.67 -4.57
CA ALA A 122 2.01 3.86 -5.94
C ALA A 122 0.81 2.96 -6.29
N ILE A 123 0.88 1.67 -5.99
CA ILE A 123 -0.19 0.72 -6.32
C ILE A 123 -1.47 0.99 -5.52
N ARG A 124 -1.36 1.41 -4.25
CA ARG A 124 -2.52 1.81 -3.45
C ARG A 124 -3.23 3.04 -4.02
N TYR A 125 -2.48 4.01 -4.56
CA TYR A 125 -3.07 5.14 -5.28
C TYR A 125 -3.81 4.67 -6.53
N LEU A 126 -3.17 3.81 -7.34
CA LEU A 126 -3.78 3.28 -8.56
C LEU A 126 -5.05 2.50 -8.25
N HIS A 127 -5.03 1.65 -7.22
CA HIS A 127 -6.21 0.92 -6.72
C HIS A 127 -7.35 1.86 -6.33
N LYS A 128 -7.07 2.87 -5.51
CA LYS A 128 -8.08 3.85 -5.08
C LYS A 128 -8.71 4.59 -6.25
N THR A 129 -7.99 4.74 -7.36
CA THR A 129 -8.42 5.51 -8.54
C THR A 129 -8.64 4.66 -9.79
N VAL A 130 -8.81 3.33 -9.61
CA VAL A 130 -8.91 2.33 -10.69
C VAL A 130 -9.96 2.68 -11.74
N ALA A 131 -11.12 3.20 -11.30
CA ALA A 131 -12.22 3.58 -12.19
C ALA A 131 -11.83 4.66 -13.24
N THR A 132 -10.80 5.46 -12.95
CA THR A 132 -10.34 6.55 -13.82
C THR A 132 -8.97 6.31 -14.45
N ASN A 133 -8.28 5.24 -14.06
CA ASN A 133 -6.90 4.97 -14.50
C ASN A 133 -6.68 3.51 -14.94
N ILE A 134 -7.75 2.79 -15.26
CA ILE A 134 -7.73 1.33 -15.50
C ILE A 134 -6.66 0.88 -16.52
N GLU A 135 -6.34 1.72 -17.52
CA GLU A 135 -5.26 1.43 -18.48
C GLU A 135 -3.89 1.28 -17.81
N HIS A 136 -3.60 2.08 -16.78
CA HIS A 136 -2.35 2.03 -16.03
C HIS A 136 -2.33 0.77 -15.15
N VAL A 137 -3.46 0.45 -14.52
CA VAL A 137 -3.63 -0.77 -13.71
C VAL A 137 -3.42 -2.02 -14.57
N PHE A 138 -3.97 -2.06 -15.78
CA PHE A 138 -3.73 -3.15 -16.72
C PHE A 138 -2.25 -3.28 -17.11
N ARG A 139 -1.55 -2.16 -17.36
CA ARG A 139 -0.12 -2.18 -17.73
C ARG A 139 0.79 -2.68 -16.60
N ILE A 140 0.47 -2.38 -15.34
CA ILE A 140 1.30 -2.84 -14.21
C ILE A 140 1.02 -4.29 -13.82
N LEU A 141 -0.10 -4.88 -14.26
CA LEU A 141 -0.57 -6.19 -13.81
C LEU A 141 0.54 -7.25 -13.80
N PRO A 142 1.26 -7.53 -14.91
CA PRO A 142 2.25 -8.61 -14.93
C PRO A 142 3.38 -8.39 -13.91
N LYS A 143 3.78 -7.13 -13.71
CA LYS A 143 4.87 -6.80 -12.79
C LYS A 143 4.42 -6.84 -11.33
N ALA A 144 3.22 -6.37 -11.04
CA ALA A 144 2.71 -6.26 -9.67
C ALA A 144 2.26 -7.61 -9.11
N ILE A 145 1.77 -8.53 -9.95
CA ILE A 145 1.38 -9.88 -9.50
C ILE A 145 2.60 -10.78 -9.23
N GLU A 146 3.69 -10.57 -9.97
CA GLU A 146 5.01 -11.19 -9.77
C GLU A 146 5.82 -10.52 -8.63
N ASP A 147 5.33 -9.43 -8.03
CA ASP A 147 6.12 -8.68 -7.04
C ASP A 147 6.58 -9.56 -5.87
N THR A 148 7.77 -9.31 -5.35
CA THR A 148 8.29 -10.03 -4.17
C THR A 148 7.61 -9.61 -2.88
N ASP A 149 6.98 -8.43 -2.86
CA ASP A 149 6.23 -7.94 -1.71
C ASP A 149 4.77 -8.42 -1.76
N GLY A 150 4.39 -9.26 -0.79
CA GLY A 150 3.06 -9.88 -0.75
C GLY A 150 1.91 -8.88 -0.66
N GLU A 151 2.13 -7.67 -0.13
CA GLU A 151 1.08 -6.65 -0.08
C GLU A 151 0.86 -6.01 -1.45
N VAL A 152 1.92 -5.74 -2.22
CA VAL A 152 1.80 -5.30 -3.62
C VAL A 152 1.02 -6.32 -4.44
N ARG A 153 1.34 -7.62 -4.29
CA ARG A 153 0.63 -8.70 -4.97
C ARG A 153 -0.85 -8.73 -4.58
N ALA A 154 -1.15 -8.62 -3.29
CA ALA A 154 -2.53 -8.63 -2.79
C ALA A 154 -3.37 -7.48 -3.36
N VAL A 155 -2.83 -6.25 -3.37
CA VAL A 155 -3.52 -5.08 -3.95
C VAL A 155 -3.74 -5.26 -5.46
N MET A 156 -2.80 -5.88 -6.18
CA MET A 156 -2.99 -6.18 -7.60
C MET A 156 -4.17 -7.15 -7.82
N ILE A 157 -4.26 -8.22 -7.02
CA ILE A 157 -5.35 -9.20 -7.12
C ILE A 157 -6.71 -8.58 -6.86
N GLU A 158 -6.81 -7.66 -5.89
CA GLU A 158 -8.06 -6.90 -5.65
C GLU A 158 -8.48 -6.11 -6.91
N MET A 159 -7.54 -5.45 -7.57
CA MET A 159 -7.80 -4.70 -8.79
C MET A 159 -8.17 -5.59 -9.99
N CYS A 160 -7.70 -6.83 -10.05
CA CYS A 160 -8.02 -7.76 -11.14
C CYS A 160 -9.52 -8.00 -11.31
N SER A 161 -10.31 -7.97 -10.23
CA SER A 161 -11.78 -8.06 -10.32
C SER A 161 -12.37 -6.92 -11.16
N THR A 162 -11.79 -5.72 -11.08
CA THR A 162 -12.21 -4.57 -11.88
C THR A 162 -11.77 -4.71 -13.34
N LEU A 163 -10.55 -5.23 -13.58
CA LEU A 163 -10.06 -5.51 -14.93
C LEU A 163 -10.93 -6.56 -15.64
N LEU A 164 -11.32 -7.63 -14.94
CA LEU A 164 -12.19 -8.69 -15.46
C LEU A 164 -13.61 -8.20 -15.79
N ALA A 165 -14.09 -7.16 -15.12
CA ALA A 165 -15.39 -6.57 -15.39
C ALA A 165 -15.42 -5.70 -16.67
N VAL A 166 -14.26 -5.37 -17.24
CA VAL A 166 -14.14 -4.54 -18.45
C VAL A 166 -13.73 -5.41 -19.64
N GLU A 167 -14.63 -5.49 -20.63
CA GLU A 167 -14.49 -6.38 -21.79
C GLU A 167 -13.14 -6.24 -22.52
N GLU A 168 -12.62 -4.99 -22.61
CA GLU A 168 -11.33 -4.69 -23.23
C GLU A 168 -10.15 -5.42 -22.55
N TYR A 169 -10.17 -5.58 -21.23
CA TYR A 169 -9.05 -6.11 -20.45
C TYR A 169 -9.27 -7.54 -19.96
N ALA A 170 -10.50 -8.04 -19.97
CA ALA A 170 -10.88 -9.30 -19.34
C ALA A 170 -10.08 -10.50 -19.87
N ALA A 171 -9.96 -10.66 -21.20
CA ALA A 171 -9.32 -11.85 -21.78
C ALA A 171 -7.83 -11.97 -21.40
N GLU A 172 -7.05 -10.90 -21.53
CA GLU A 172 -5.63 -10.91 -21.16
C GLU A 172 -5.45 -10.96 -19.64
N THR A 173 -6.35 -10.37 -18.86
CA THR A 173 -6.31 -10.49 -17.39
C THR A 173 -6.53 -11.93 -16.95
N VAL A 174 -7.49 -12.66 -17.53
CA VAL A 174 -7.70 -14.08 -17.25
C VAL A 174 -6.43 -14.89 -17.56
N LYS A 175 -5.86 -14.65 -18.74
CA LYS A 175 -4.67 -15.35 -19.20
C LYS A 175 -3.49 -15.14 -18.24
N GLU A 176 -3.24 -13.91 -17.81
CA GLU A 176 -2.21 -13.59 -16.83
C GLU A 176 -2.48 -14.30 -15.49
N LEU A 177 -3.70 -14.17 -14.94
CA LEU A 177 -4.08 -14.80 -13.67
C LEU A 177 -3.93 -16.32 -13.67
N GLN A 178 -4.17 -16.99 -14.81
CA GLN A 178 -4.03 -18.44 -14.91
C GLN A 178 -2.62 -18.93 -14.56
N GLU A 179 -1.58 -18.14 -14.85
CA GLU A 179 -0.18 -18.46 -14.53
C GLU A 179 0.08 -18.53 -13.02
N TRP A 180 -0.78 -17.89 -12.21
CA TRP A 180 -0.60 -17.72 -10.77
C TRP A 180 -1.55 -18.57 -9.91
N THR A 181 -2.37 -19.43 -10.51
CA THR A 181 -3.37 -20.26 -9.80
C THR A 181 -2.74 -21.26 -8.82
N GLU A 182 -1.52 -21.72 -9.09
CA GLU A 182 -0.78 -22.66 -8.25
C GLU A 182 0.29 -21.99 -7.38
N ASP A 183 0.32 -20.65 -7.34
CA ASP A 183 1.21 -19.92 -6.44
C ASP A 183 0.83 -20.19 -4.97
N SER A 184 1.83 -20.49 -4.15
CA SER A 184 1.63 -20.89 -2.76
C SER A 184 1.09 -19.78 -1.84
N GLU A 185 1.28 -18.51 -2.22
CA GLU A 185 0.87 -17.35 -1.43
C GLU A 185 -0.43 -16.76 -1.96
N ILE A 186 -0.54 -16.62 -3.29
CA ILE A 186 -1.66 -15.90 -3.91
C ILE A 186 -2.63 -16.78 -4.70
N GLY A 187 -2.30 -18.05 -4.96
CA GLY A 187 -3.07 -18.90 -5.87
C GLY A 187 -4.52 -19.11 -5.45
N ALA A 188 -4.79 -19.20 -4.13
CA ALA A 188 -6.15 -19.26 -3.60
C ALA A 188 -6.96 -17.97 -3.91
N ALA A 189 -6.35 -16.80 -3.76
CA ALA A 189 -7.00 -15.52 -4.05
C ALA A 189 -7.21 -15.33 -5.55
N VAL A 190 -6.24 -15.73 -6.37
CA VAL A 190 -6.32 -15.74 -7.84
C VAL A 190 -7.48 -16.62 -8.33
N ARG A 191 -7.58 -17.86 -7.84
CA ARG A 191 -8.69 -18.78 -8.16
C ARG A 191 -10.05 -18.20 -7.76
N ALA A 192 -10.13 -17.55 -6.60
CA ALA A 192 -11.35 -16.88 -6.16
C ALA A 192 -11.74 -15.73 -7.11
N VAL A 193 -10.79 -14.91 -7.56
CA VAL A 193 -11.02 -13.84 -8.55
C VAL A 193 -11.45 -14.39 -9.91
N LEU A 194 -10.92 -15.55 -10.32
CA LEU A 194 -11.34 -16.26 -11.53
C LEU A 194 -12.71 -16.96 -11.39
N GLY A 195 -13.32 -16.93 -10.20
CA GLY A 195 -14.64 -17.51 -9.93
C GLY A 195 -14.61 -19.03 -9.73
N GLU A 196 -13.45 -19.61 -9.43
CA GLU A 196 -13.36 -21.03 -9.09
C GLU A 196 -13.99 -21.30 -7.71
N PRO A 197 -14.65 -22.45 -7.54
CA PRO A 197 -15.18 -22.83 -6.24
C PRO A 197 -14.04 -22.99 -5.22
N PRO A 198 -14.24 -22.63 -3.95
CA PRO A 198 -13.23 -22.84 -2.92
C PRO A 198 -12.87 -24.32 -2.87
N ILE A 199 -11.59 -24.62 -2.98
CA ILE A 199 -11.08 -25.99 -2.83
C ILE A 199 -11.37 -26.41 -1.41
N VAL A 200 -12.33 -27.32 -1.25
CA VAL A 200 -12.54 -28.02 0.02
C VAL A 200 -11.37 -28.97 0.16
N GLU A 201 -10.29 -28.53 0.80
CA GLU A 201 -9.29 -29.48 1.26
C GLU A 201 -9.98 -30.43 2.22
N PRO A 202 -9.98 -31.75 1.96
CA PRO A 202 -10.52 -32.71 2.91
C PRO A 202 -9.70 -32.59 4.19
N ASP A 203 -10.34 -32.13 5.28
CA ASP A 203 -9.72 -31.88 6.58
C ASP A 203 -8.77 -33.03 6.95
N PRO A 204 -7.43 -32.85 6.82
CA PRO A 204 -6.46 -33.93 6.97
C PRO A 204 -6.48 -34.52 8.38
N VAL A 205 -6.95 -33.74 9.35
CA VAL A 205 -6.95 -34.10 10.76
C VAL A 205 -8.32 -34.65 11.18
N GLY A 206 -9.41 -34.12 10.63
CA GLY A 206 -10.77 -34.53 10.96
C GLY A 206 -11.04 -36.00 10.66
N HIS A 207 -10.56 -36.53 9.55
CA HIS A 207 -10.69 -37.96 9.27
C HIS A 207 -9.79 -38.83 10.15
N ILE A 208 -8.58 -38.37 10.49
CA ILE A 208 -7.69 -39.07 11.42
C ILE A 208 -8.28 -39.08 12.83
N LEU A 209 -8.82 -37.95 13.32
CA LEU A 209 -9.48 -37.85 14.61
C LEU A 209 -10.76 -38.70 14.62
N ALA A 210 -11.57 -38.68 13.57
CA ALA A 210 -12.76 -39.51 13.44
C ALA A 210 -12.41 -41.01 13.43
N ASP A 211 -11.36 -41.41 12.71
CA ASP A 211 -10.88 -42.80 12.66
C ASP A 211 -10.26 -43.24 14.00
N MET A 212 -9.51 -42.35 14.67
CA MET A 212 -8.99 -42.62 16.02
C MET A 212 -10.14 -42.77 17.02
N MET A 213 -11.15 -41.90 16.98
CA MET A 213 -12.32 -41.98 17.85
C MET A 213 -13.16 -43.24 17.62
N ASN A 214 -13.36 -43.63 16.36
CA ASN A 214 -14.06 -44.86 15.99
C ASN A 214 -13.27 -46.11 16.43
N ASN A 215 -11.94 -46.11 16.26
CA ASN A 215 -11.08 -47.21 16.71
C ASN A 215 -11.01 -47.31 18.24
N LEU A 216 -11.14 -46.20 18.96
CA LEU A 216 -11.22 -46.16 20.42
C LEU A 216 -12.62 -46.49 20.96
N ARG A 217 -13.62 -46.72 20.09
CA ARG A 217 -15.04 -46.99 20.46
C ARG A 217 -15.61 -45.98 21.44
N ILE A 218 -15.20 -44.72 21.35
CA ILE A 218 -15.74 -43.66 22.22
C ILE A 218 -17.10 -43.25 21.64
N HIS A 219 -18.16 -43.85 22.17
CA HIS A 219 -19.53 -43.41 21.93
C HIS A 219 -19.89 -42.36 23.00
N PHE A 220 -20.38 -41.19 22.58
CA PHE A 220 -20.78 -40.10 23.50
C PHE A 220 -21.92 -40.47 24.48
N GLU A 221 -22.44 -41.70 24.40
CA GLU A 221 -23.37 -42.23 25.40
C GLU A 221 -22.66 -42.67 26.70
N ASP A 222 -21.32 -42.77 26.73
CA ASP A 222 -20.54 -43.18 27.92
C ASP A 222 -19.99 -42.01 28.76
N THR A 223 -20.23 -40.75 28.38
CA THR A 223 -20.01 -39.60 29.29
C THR A 223 -21.29 -39.32 30.08
N ILE A 224 -21.64 -40.26 30.96
CA ILE A 224 -22.51 -39.99 32.11
C ILE A 224 -21.66 -39.37 33.21
N ASP A 225 -22.06 -38.16 33.62
CA ASP A 225 -21.80 -37.47 34.88
C ASP A 225 -20.61 -37.96 35.73
N CYS A 226 -19.54 -37.17 35.75
CA CYS A 226 -18.72 -37.00 36.94
C CYS A 226 -18.37 -35.51 37.08
N TYR A 227 -18.94 -34.90 38.11
CA TYR A 227 -18.77 -33.55 38.69
C TYR A 227 -17.61 -32.67 38.21
#